data_AF-A0A7V5NY41-F1
#
_entry.id   AF-A0A7V5NY41-F1
#
_cell.length_a   1.000
_cell.length_b   1.000
_cell.length_c   1.000
_cell.angle_alpha   90.00
_cell.angle_beta   90.00
_cell.angle_gamma   90.00
#
_symmetry.space_group_name_H-M   'P 1'
#
loop_
_entity.id
_entity.type
_entity.pdbx_description
1 polymer ?
#
loop_
_entity_poly.entity_id
_entity_poly.type
_entity_poly.pdbx_seq_one_letter_code
_entity_poly.pdbx_strand_id
1 'polypeptide(L)' 'MLPEVDLVLAGGSCAARAPSTIVLVTQEEVRLLRAGAIPWREIAKTLKGEEGPPRPEGGRRGPA' A
#
# COMPACT_ATOMS: atom_id res chain seq x y z
N MET A 1 -21.91 -16.26 14.32
CA MET A 1 -21.19 -16.37 15.60
C MET A 1 -19.77 -16.80 15.25
N LEU A 2 -18.73 -16.05 15.65
CA LEU A 2 -17.34 -16.44 15.41
C LEU A 2 -16.92 -17.41 16.52
N PRO A 3 -16.79 -18.72 16.27
CA PRO A 3 -16.79 -19.71 17.35
C PRO A 3 -15.46 -19.81 18.13
N GLU A 4 -14.40 -19.13 17.70
CA GLU A 4 -13.04 -19.32 18.23
C GLU A 4 -12.25 -18.00 18.26
N VAL A 5 -12.70 -17.02 19.03
CA VAL A 5 -11.94 -15.77 19.22
C VAL A 5 -11.94 -15.36 20.68
N ASP A 6 -10.74 -15.15 21.25
CA ASP A 6 -10.58 -14.74 22.66
C ASP A 6 -11.02 -13.30 22.91
N LEU A 7 -10.97 -12.44 21.88
CA LEU A 7 -11.30 -11.02 21.98
C LEU A 7 -11.73 -10.45 20.63
N VAL A 8 -12.72 -9.55 20.67
CA VAL A 8 -13.13 -8.73 19.53
C VAL A 8 -13.04 -7.25 19.93
N LEU A 9 -12.30 -6.46 19.16
CA LEU A 9 -12.21 -5.02 19.33
C LEU A 9 -13.19 -4.31 18.39
N ALA A 10 -14.12 -3.55 18.95
CA ALA A 10 -15.10 -2.78 18.19
C ALA A 10 -14.52 -1.42 17.74
N GLY A 11 -13.82 -1.41 16.61
CA GLY A 11 -13.21 -0.19 16.03
C GLY A 11 -14.13 0.65 15.12
N GLY A 12 -15.41 0.28 15.02
CA GLY A 12 -16.33 0.89 14.04
C GLY A 12 -16.06 0.41 12.60
N SER A 13 -16.45 1.21 11.62
CA SER A 13 -16.27 0.87 10.20
C SER A 13 -14.85 1.17 9.73
N CYS A 14 -14.22 0.23 9.03
CA CYS A 14 -12.94 0.47 8.37
C CYS A 14 -13.08 1.52 7.25
N ALA A 15 -12.12 2.44 7.17
CA ALA A 15 -12.07 3.45 6.10
C ALA A 15 -11.97 2.79 4.72
N ALA A 16 -11.15 1.74 4.62
CA ALA A 16 -11.10 0.88 3.45
C ALA A 16 -12.23 -0.16 3.50
N ARG A 17 -13.01 -0.24 2.43
CA ARG A 17 -14.13 -1.20 2.28
C ARG A 17 -13.73 -2.49 1.55
N ALA A 18 -12.45 -2.63 1.23
CA ALA A 18 -11.88 -3.78 0.55
C ALA A 18 -10.58 -4.21 1.25
N PRO A 19 -10.21 -5.49 1.19
CA PRO A 19 -8.89 -5.96 1.64
C PRO A 19 -7.74 -5.22 0.94
N SER A 20 -6.53 -5.36 1.46
CA SER A 20 -5.33 -4.82 0.81
C SER A 20 -5.14 -5.37 -0.60
N THR A 21 -4.71 -4.51 -1.51
CA THR A 21 -4.23 -4.89 -2.84
C THR A 21 -2.90 -5.64 -2.70
N ILE A 22 -2.74 -6.76 -3.39
CA ILE A 22 -1.52 -7.57 -3.34
C ILE A 22 -0.86 -7.55 -4.72
N VAL A 23 0.41 -7.18 -4.75
CA VAL A 23 1.23 -7.09 -5.94
C VAL A 23 2.47 -7.95 -5.74
N LEU A 24 2.77 -8.80 -6.71
CA LEU A 24 4.05 -9.51 -6.77
C LEU A 24 5.07 -8.56 -7.38
N VAL A 25 6.22 -8.42 -6.72
CA VAL A 25 7.38 -7.68 -7.22
C VAL A 25 8.56 -8.63 -7.19
N THR A 26 9.12 -8.91 -8.36
CA THR A 26 10.33 -9.73 -8.54
C THR A 26 11.36 -8.93 -9.34
N GLN A 27 12.51 -9.52 -9.64
CA GLN A 27 13.48 -8.87 -10.53
C GLN A 27 12.96 -8.85 -11.98
N GLU A 28 12.15 -9.82 -12.36
CA GLU A 28 11.73 -10.09 -13.73
C GLU A 28 10.38 -9.45 -14.07
N GLU A 29 9.46 -9.38 -13.09
CA GLU A 29 8.11 -8.88 -13.32
C GLU A 29 7.48 -8.17 -12.11
N VAL A 30 6.48 -7.34 -12.44
CA VAL A 30 5.52 -6.82 -11.48
C VAL A 30 4.10 -7.16 -11.95
N ARG A 31 3.32 -7.85 -11.12
CA ARG A 31 1.95 -8.25 -11.47
C ARG A 31 0.97 -8.15 -10.30
N LEU A 32 -0.29 -7.87 -10.63
CA LEU A 32 -1.38 -7.86 -9.66
C LEU A 32 -1.75 -9.30 -9.28
N LEU A 33 -1.59 -9.66 -8.00
CA LEU A 33 -2.06 -10.95 -7.46
C LEU A 33 -3.50 -10.85 -6.97
N ARG A 34 -3.89 -9.72 -6.36
CA ARG A 34 -5.24 -9.50 -5.87
C ARG A 34 -5.62 -8.02 -5.88
N ALA A 35 -6.73 -7.67 -6.53
CA ALA A 35 -7.32 -6.35 -6.43
C ALA A 35 -7.84 -6.07 -5.01
N GLY A 36 -7.73 -4.83 -4.56
CA GLY A 36 -8.11 -4.44 -3.21
C GLY A 36 -8.35 -2.95 -3.07
N ALA A 37 -8.12 -2.42 -1.88
CA ALA A 37 -8.38 -1.03 -1.52
C ALA A 37 -7.64 0.00 -2.41
N ILE A 38 -6.49 -0.36 -2.98
CA ILE A 38 -5.71 0.51 -3.87
C ILE A 38 -5.88 0.03 -5.32
N PRO A 39 -6.44 0.84 -6.23
CA PRO A 39 -6.56 0.48 -7.64
C PRO A 39 -5.20 0.26 -8.30
N TRP A 40 -5.09 -0.77 -9.14
CA TRP A 40 -3.86 -1.09 -9.86
C TRP A 40 -3.30 0.09 -10.67
N ARG A 41 -4.18 0.90 -11.28
CA ARG A 41 -3.76 2.08 -12.04
C ARG A 41 -2.93 3.07 -11.22
N GLU A 42 -3.22 3.24 -9.93
CA GLU A 42 -2.49 4.18 -9.07
C GLU A 42 -1.12 3.59 -8.73
N ILE A 43 -1.05 2.29 -8.47
CA ILE A 43 0.21 1.57 -8.24
C ILE A 43 1.09 1.61 -9.50
N ALA A 44 0.50 1.36 -10.67
CA ALA A 44 1.20 1.35 -11.95
C ALA A 44 1.80 2.71 -12.32
N LYS A 45 1.17 3.84 -11.93
CA LYS A 45 1.75 5.19 -12.11
C LYS A 45 3.05 5.33 -11.33
N THR A 46 3.05 4.93 -10.06
CA THR A 46 4.26 4.99 -9.21
C THR A 46 5.38 4.10 -9.75
N LEU A 47 5.04 2.91 -10.24
CA LEU A 47 6.02 1.97 -10.79
C LEU A 47 6.61 2.41 -12.13
N LYS A 48 5.81 3.09 -12.97
CA LYS A 48 6.26 3.60 -14.27
C LYS A 48 7.13 4.85 -14.17
N GLY A 49 7.35 5.36 -12.97
CA GLY A 49 8.15 6.57 -12.76
C GLY A 49 7.54 7.75 -13.50
N GLU A 50 6.33 8.17 -13.16
CA GLU A 50 6.06 9.60 -13.25
C GLU A 50 7.00 10.26 -12.24
N GLU A 51 8.02 10.98 -12.73
CA GLU A 51 8.89 11.80 -11.90
C GLU A 51 7.98 12.66 -11.02
N GLY A 52 7.92 12.33 -9.73
CA GLY A 52 7.38 13.25 -8.75
C GLY A 52 8.16 14.56 -8.86
N PRO A 53 7.54 15.71 -8.50
CA PRO A 53 8.27 16.97 -8.50
C PRO A 53 9.59 16.79 -7.74
N PRO A 54 10.71 17.39 -8.22
CA PRO A 54 12.01 17.21 -7.60
C PRO A 54 11.89 17.44 -6.10
N ARG A 55 12.43 16.51 -5.30
CA ARG A 55 12.49 16.70 -3.84
C ARG A 55 13.14 18.06 -3.60
N PRO A 56 12.56 18.94 -2.75
CA PRO A 56 13.21 20.18 -2.41
C PRO A 56 14.61 19.86 -1.88
N GLU A 57 15.63 20.42 -2.50
CA GLU A 57 17.00 20.28 -2.05
C GLU A 57 17.12 20.87 -0.64
N GLY A 58 17.67 20.08 0.29
CA GLY A 58 18.08 20.58 1.60
C GLY A 58 17.19 20.16 2.77
N GLY A 59 17.26 18.88 3.14
CA GLY A 59 17.01 18.43 4.51
C GLY A 59 18.31 17.89 5.09
N ARG A 60 19.06 18.70 5.85
CA ARG A 60 20.30 18.26 6.52
C ARG A 60 20.01 17.01 7.34
N ARG A 61 20.71 15.91 7.08
CA ARG A 61 20.86 14.84 8.08
C ARG A 61 21.81 15.37 9.15
N GLY A 62 21.29 15.57 10.37
CA GLY A 62 22.14 15.76 11.55
C GLY A 62 22.99 14.51 11.79
N PRO A 63 24.19 14.66 12.38
CA PRO A 63 25.15 13.57 12.50
C PRO A 63 24.65 12.45 13.43
N ALA A 64 25.16 11.26 13.12
CA ALA A 64 24.90 9.97 13.75
C ALA A 64 25.38 9.90 15.20
#